data_AF-A0A9P5MPA6-F1
#
_entry.id   AF-A0A9P5MPA6-F1
#
_cell.length_a   1.000
_cell.length_b   1.000
_cell.length_c   1.000
_cell.angle_alpha   90.00
_cell.angle_beta   90.00
_cell.angle_gamma   90.00
#
_symmetry.space_group_name_H-M   'P 1'
#
loop_
_entity.id
_entity.type
_entity.pdbx_description
1 polymer ?
#
loop_
_entity_poly.entity_id
_entity_poly.type
_entity_poly.pdbx_seq_one_letter_code
_entity_poly.pdbx_strand_id
1 'polypeptide(L)'
;MADSSLLTVSLTLDSTTLFYWNLSQDLYRKRKHSESNPISEWAAAIPSNAKPEQEPDSVSKRRTLSQIQVPAVPSPIRQSEPSKTTSKKARRDEDLPNYIEPKWFRYTFVSTYIAFVSQTLDPWHVPVQKAVDAMQKIWDATSPFEFKIARSTPVYRKTVQHCADSWRRTIGSTGISTLLAFFDSHEHLRDSDEARQEFAKDYIEQFRFVYENSDHEEVTVCQVRMISYPALYSCLIIKMTMTSQKWNGVFRSPLVVMTFAAHLKAIEGAQEIPALHDSDEVTHAAIGGLCLAAASVERALILVVSGALTIAMARSARGKAITLPRTLNRSTGKTSTRVTGFNGTTWGKATRGYAIAARKLPKAKLEAIIKKARVYVKSTRACGSTDSEETLDERACLPDGSDSDEECKLSFSFLSST
;
A
#
# COMPACT_ATOMS: atom_id res chain seq x y z
N MET A 1 13.17 -1.30 80.96
CA MET A 1 13.78 -1.67 79.67
C MET A 1 12.72 -2.45 78.89
N ALA A 2 12.27 -2.03 77.71
CA ALA A 2 12.51 -0.75 77.05
C ALA A 2 11.27 -0.38 76.20
N ASP A 3 10.92 0.89 76.15
CA ASP A 3 9.84 1.37 75.28
C ASP A 3 10.27 1.33 73.81
N SER A 4 9.42 0.77 72.95
CA SER A 4 9.65 0.68 71.50
C SER A 4 8.60 1.50 70.76
N SER A 5 8.76 2.82 70.80
CA SER A 5 7.91 3.78 70.10
C SER A 5 8.18 3.76 68.59
N LEU A 6 7.58 2.81 67.88
CA LEU A 6 7.67 2.72 66.41
C LEU A 6 6.89 3.85 65.74
N LEU A 7 7.60 4.87 65.27
CA LEU A 7 7.06 5.94 64.43
C LEU A 7 6.66 5.39 63.06
N THR A 8 5.37 5.11 62.87
CA THR A 8 4.79 4.82 61.55
C THR A 8 4.77 6.08 60.69
N VAL A 9 5.87 6.31 59.96
CA VAL A 9 5.96 7.37 58.94
C VAL A 9 5.05 7.01 57.77
N SER A 10 3.81 7.51 57.81
CA SER A 10 2.84 7.36 56.73
C SER A 10 3.26 8.20 55.53
N LEU A 11 4.01 7.60 54.60
CA LEU A 11 4.35 8.19 53.30
C LEU A 11 3.11 8.28 52.41
N THR A 12 2.21 9.22 52.72
CA THR A 12 1.18 9.66 51.79
C THR A 12 1.85 10.32 50.59
N LEU A 13 1.61 9.81 49.37
CA LEU A 13 1.83 10.63 48.17
C LEU A 13 0.98 11.90 48.33
N ASP A 14 1.61 13.07 48.30
CA ASP A 14 0.86 14.30 48.49
C ASP A 14 -0.04 14.58 47.28
N SER A 15 -1.11 15.36 47.49
CA SER A 15 -2.05 15.69 46.43
C SER A 15 -1.36 16.42 45.27
N THR A 16 -0.27 17.14 45.55
CA THR A 16 0.54 17.87 44.59
C THR A 16 1.27 16.94 43.61
N THR A 17 1.90 15.86 44.09
CA THR A 17 2.55 14.85 43.25
C THR A 17 1.52 14.12 42.39
N LEU A 18 0.36 13.77 42.96
CA LEU A 18 -0.75 13.18 42.22
C LEU A 18 -1.33 14.13 41.17
N PHE A 19 -1.43 15.43 41.48
CA PHE A 19 -1.86 16.48 40.56
C PHE A 19 -0.87 16.67 39.40
N TYR A 20 0.43 16.80 39.66
CA TYR A 20 1.44 16.95 38.61
C TYR A 20 1.56 15.69 37.73
N TRP A 21 1.41 14.48 38.30
CA TRP A 21 1.38 13.25 37.50
C TRP A 21 0.13 13.19 36.61
N ASN A 22 -1.05 13.49 37.15
CA ASN A 22 -2.27 13.57 36.35
C ASN A 22 -2.18 14.67 35.28
N LEU A 23 -1.66 15.85 35.59
CA LEU A 23 -1.47 16.95 34.63
C LEU A 23 -0.47 16.58 33.53
N SER A 24 0.62 15.87 33.87
CA SER A 24 1.58 15.33 32.90
C SER A 24 0.93 14.31 31.96
N GLN A 25 0.12 13.39 32.51
CA GLN A 25 -0.67 12.43 31.72
C GLN A 25 -1.71 13.15 30.84
N ASP A 26 -2.39 14.17 31.36
CA ASP A 26 -3.43 14.91 30.63
C ASP A 26 -2.83 15.75 29.49
N LEU A 27 -1.63 16.30 29.67
CA LEU A 27 -0.86 16.98 28.62
C LEU A 27 -0.30 16.01 27.58
N TYR A 28 0.09 14.79 27.98
CA TYR A 28 0.51 13.74 27.03
C TYR A 28 -0.69 13.23 26.22
N ARG A 29 -1.84 13.01 26.86
CA ARG A 29 -3.12 12.67 26.22
C ARG A 29 -3.61 13.75 25.27
N LYS A 30 -3.63 15.03 25.69
CA LYS A 30 -4.05 16.16 24.85
C LYS A 30 -3.12 16.44 23.65
N ARG A 31 -1.94 15.83 23.61
CA ARG A 31 -1.05 15.80 22.42
C ARG A 31 -1.24 14.58 21.50
N LYS A 32 -2.09 13.60 21.88
CA LYS A 32 -2.33 12.36 21.10
C LYS A 32 -3.81 12.02 20.85
N HIS A 33 -4.75 12.59 21.58
CA HIS A 33 -6.18 12.27 21.52
C HIS A 33 -7.04 13.52 21.31
N SER A 34 -6.98 14.11 20.11
CA SER A 34 -7.87 15.21 19.72
C SER A 34 -8.21 15.29 18.22
N GLU A 35 -7.61 14.47 17.37
CA GLU A 35 -7.77 14.52 15.91
C GLU A 35 -8.25 13.16 15.38
N SER A 36 -8.81 13.15 14.17
CA SER A 36 -9.12 11.95 13.39
C SER A 36 -7.97 10.94 13.30
N ASN A 37 -8.23 9.72 12.83
CA ASN A 37 -7.24 9.06 11.98
C ASN A 37 -6.95 10.02 10.81
N PRO A 38 -5.74 10.61 10.71
CA PRO A 38 -5.49 11.70 9.76
C PRO A 38 -5.61 11.23 8.31
N ILE A 39 -5.37 9.94 8.05
CA ILE A 39 -5.56 9.34 6.72
C ILE A 39 -7.06 9.33 6.35
N SER A 40 -7.95 9.06 7.30
CA SER A 40 -9.40 8.99 7.09
C SER A 40 -10.03 10.38 6.97
N GLU A 41 -9.59 11.37 7.74
CA GLU A 41 -10.01 12.77 7.57
C GLU A 41 -9.57 13.32 6.20
N TRP A 42 -8.29 13.16 5.84
CA TRP A 42 -7.77 13.56 4.53
C TRP A 42 -8.56 12.92 3.38
N ALA A 43 -8.85 11.62 3.47
CA ALA A 43 -9.59 10.92 2.43
C ALA A 43 -11.04 11.37 2.27
N ALA A 44 -11.66 11.88 3.34
CA ALA A 44 -12.98 12.52 3.31
C ALA A 44 -12.91 13.95 2.75
N ALA A 45 -11.79 14.66 2.95
CA ALA A 45 -11.56 16.00 2.41
C ALA A 45 -11.29 16.03 0.90
N ILE A 46 -10.88 14.91 0.27
CA ILE A 46 -10.71 14.81 -1.19
C ILE A 46 -12.09 14.92 -1.89
N PRO A 47 -12.34 15.97 -2.70
CA PRO A 47 -13.61 16.08 -3.41
C PRO A 47 -13.77 14.95 -4.43
N SER A 48 -14.90 14.25 -4.41
CA SER A 48 -15.17 13.10 -5.30
C SER A 48 -15.22 13.42 -6.81
N ASN A 49 -15.13 14.70 -7.17
CA ASN A 49 -15.04 15.22 -8.53
C ASN A 49 -13.76 16.06 -8.76
N ALA A 50 -12.75 15.97 -7.89
CA ALA A 50 -11.51 16.76 -7.99
C ALA A 50 -10.72 16.46 -9.27
N LYS A 51 -10.92 17.31 -10.27
CA LYS A 51 -10.05 17.41 -11.46
C LYS A 51 -8.93 18.40 -11.11
N PRO A 52 -7.64 18.04 -11.24
CA PRO A 52 -6.55 18.91 -10.81
C PRO A 52 -6.59 20.24 -11.57
N GLU A 53 -6.50 21.33 -10.82
CA GLU A 53 -6.44 22.69 -11.34
C GLU A 53 -5.16 22.88 -12.15
N GLN A 54 -5.28 23.45 -13.35
CA GLN A 54 -4.13 23.76 -14.18
C GLN A 54 -3.67 25.18 -13.83
N GLU A 55 -2.58 25.30 -13.07
CA GLU A 55 -1.88 26.59 -12.98
C GLU A 55 -1.48 27.08 -14.38
N PRO A 56 -1.59 28.40 -14.67
CA PRO A 56 -1.37 28.94 -15.99
C PRO A 56 0.11 28.90 -16.41
N ASP A 57 0.36 28.62 -17.70
CA ASP A 57 1.70 28.44 -18.29
C ASP A 57 2.61 29.69 -18.15
N SER A 58 3.50 29.67 -17.15
CA SER A 58 4.50 30.72 -16.92
C SER A 58 5.73 30.62 -17.82
N VAL A 59 5.53 30.94 -19.11
CA VAL A 59 6.51 31.46 -20.10
C VAL A 59 7.97 30.96 -19.96
N SER A 60 8.34 29.98 -20.79
CA SER A 60 9.72 29.52 -20.96
C SER A 60 10.69 30.64 -21.43
N LYS A 61 11.57 31.12 -20.54
CA LYS A 61 12.78 31.89 -20.92
C LYS A 61 14.05 31.02 -20.82
N ARG A 62 14.36 30.38 -21.95
CA ARG A 62 15.57 29.56 -22.17
C ARG A 62 16.82 30.45 -22.24
N ARG A 63 17.46 30.75 -21.10
CA ARG A 63 18.69 31.55 -21.06
C ARG A 63 19.92 30.63 -21.21
N THR A 64 20.59 30.71 -22.35
CA THR A 64 21.92 30.13 -22.55
C THR A 64 22.93 30.77 -21.61
N LEU A 65 23.80 29.96 -21.02
CA LEU A 65 25.06 30.42 -20.43
C LEU A 65 26.22 29.85 -21.25
N SER A 66 27.29 30.64 -21.38
CA SER A 66 28.39 30.41 -22.32
C SER A 66 29.38 29.34 -21.84
N GLN A 67 30.09 28.76 -22.82
CA GLN A 67 31.23 27.87 -22.57
C GLN A 67 32.36 28.60 -21.83
N ILE A 68 33.07 27.88 -20.96
CA ILE A 68 34.46 28.19 -20.62
C ILE A 68 35.33 27.26 -21.47
N GLN A 69 36.46 27.79 -21.95
CA GLN A 69 37.21 27.23 -23.07
C GLN A 69 38.56 26.68 -22.60
N VAL A 70 38.89 25.45 -23.01
CA VAL A 70 40.17 24.78 -22.73
C VAL A 70 40.70 24.20 -24.06
N PRO A 71 42.00 24.36 -24.39
CA PRO A 71 42.52 24.06 -25.74
C PRO A 71 42.65 22.56 -26.05
N ALA A 72 42.85 22.25 -27.33
CA ALA A 72 42.61 20.94 -27.92
C ALA A 72 43.85 20.03 -28.03
N VAL A 73 43.59 18.72 -28.18
CA VAL A 73 44.52 17.73 -28.73
C VAL A 73 43.86 17.11 -29.98
N PRO A 74 44.49 17.12 -31.17
CA PRO A 74 43.85 16.68 -32.40
C PRO A 74 43.96 15.17 -32.66
N SER A 75 42.89 14.57 -33.19
CA SER A 75 42.88 13.23 -33.81
C SER A 75 41.69 13.10 -34.76
N PRO A 76 41.72 12.17 -35.75
CA PRO A 76 41.13 12.46 -37.05
C PRO A 76 39.59 12.47 -37.13
N ILE A 77 39.06 13.45 -37.86
CA ILE A 77 37.64 13.54 -38.20
C ILE A 77 37.30 12.52 -39.29
N ARG A 78 36.55 11.48 -38.94
CA ARG A 78 35.86 10.62 -39.91
C ARG A 78 34.60 11.33 -40.38
N GLN A 79 34.54 11.69 -41.66
CA GLN A 79 33.36 12.34 -42.25
C GLN A 79 32.14 11.39 -42.23
N SER A 80 30.96 11.95 -41.93
CA SER A 80 29.66 11.29 -42.12
C SER A 80 28.59 12.34 -42.39
N GLU A 81 28.02 12.34 -43.59
CA GLU A 81 26.98 13.29 -44.00
C GLU A 81 25.60 12.96 -43.36
N PRO A 82 24.75 13.96 -43.12
CA PRO A 82 23.45 13.77 -42.48
C PRO A 82 22.35 13.36 -43.48
N SER A 83 22.31 12.09 -43.88
CA SER A 83 21.28 11.54 -44.77
C SER A 83 19.90 11.43 -44.08
N LYS A 84 19.07 12.47 -44.26
CA LYS A 84 17.67 12.47 -43.80
C LYS A 84 16.83 11.47 -44.61
N THR A 85 16.58 10.28 -44.06
CA THR A 85 15.51 9.39 -44.54
C THR A 85 14.65 8.86 -43.39
N THR A 86 13.33 9.01 -43.51
CA THR A 86 12.33 8.57 -42.54
C THR A 86 12.05 7.08 -42.67
N SER A 87 13.00 6.25 -42.22
CA SER A 87 12.81 4.79 -42.22
C SER A 87 11.59 4.41 -41.36
N LYS A 88 10.58 3.82 -42.01
CA LYS A 88 9.52 3.08 -41.30
C LYS A 88 10.19 1.88 -40.63
N LYS A 89 10.45 2.01 -39.33
CA LYS A 89 11.14 0.98 -38.53
C LYS A 89 10.47 -0.37 -38.75
N ALA A 90 11.22 -1.35 -39.25
CA ALA A 90 10.71 -2.68 -39.53
C ALA A 90 10.03 -3.27 -38.28
N ARG A 91 8.85 -3.90 -38.47
CA ARG A 91 8.20 -4.67 -37.40
C ARG A 91 9.16 -5.77 -36.97
N ARG A 92 9.27 -5.99 -35.66
CA ARG A 92 10.06 -7.10 -35.15
C ARG A 92 9.18 -8.34 -35.08
N ASP A 93 9.81 -9.51 -35.13
CA ASP A 93 9.16 -10.83 -35.00
C ASP A 93 8.56 -11.10 -33.60
N GLU A 94 8.47 -10.05 -32.78
CA GLU A 94 7.87 -10.01 -31.45
C GLU A 94 6.59 -9.16 -31.43
N ASP A 95 6.21 -8.56 -32.56
CA ASP A 95 4.99 -7.77 -32.68
C ASP A 95 3.74 -8.65 -32.82
N LEU A 96 2.58 -8.09 -32.46
CA LEU A 96 1.31 -8.81 -32.55
C LEU A 96 0.92 -8.98 -34.02
N PRO A 97 0.36 -10.14 -34.41
CA PRO A 97 -0.20 -10.34 -35.74
C PRO A 97 -1.13 -9.21 -36.19
N ASN A 98 -1.04 -8.84 -37.46
CA ASN A 98 -1.63 -7.61 -38.01
C ASN A 98 -3.17 -7.52 -37.87
N TYR A 99 -3.87 -8.65 -37.69
CA TYR A 99 -5.31 -8.73 -37.52
C TYR A 99 -5.78 -8.46 -36.08
N ILE A 100 -4.87 -8.42 -35.10
CA ILE A 100 -5.20 -8.14 -33.70
C ILE A 100 -5.38 -6.64 -33.50
N GLU A 101 -6.60 -6.19 -33.18
CA GLU A 101 -6.82 -4.78 -32.87
C GLU A 101 -6.13 -4.39 -31.54
N PRO A 102 -5.23 -3.39 -31.52
CA PRO A 102 -4.49 -3.03 -30.31
C PRO A 102 -5.36 -2.51 -29.15
N LYS A 103 -6.58 -2.00 -29.42
CA LYS A 103 -7.52 -1.58 -28.36
C LYS A 103 -8.16 -2.79 -27.69
N TRP A 104 -8.85 -3.65 -28.45
CA TRP A 104 -9.38 -4.93 -27.96
C TRP A 104 -8.32 -5.72 -27.17
N PHE A 105 -7.11 -5.88 -27.72
CA PHE A 105 -6.07 -6.63 -27.04
C PHE A 105 -5.69 -6.02 -25.69
N ARG A 106 -5.55 -4.70 -25.60
CA ARG A 106 -5.17 -4.01 -24.35
C ARG A 106 -6.30 -3.90 -23.34
N TYR A 107 -7.51 -3.58 -23.79
CA TYR A 107 -8.62 -3.17 -22.93
C TYR A 107 -9.66 -4.27 -22.69
N THR A 108 -9.61 -5.37 -23.45
CA THR A 108 -10.49 -6.55 -23.27
C THR A 108 -9.68 -7.81 -22.98
N PHE A 109 -8.73 -8.20 -23.84
CA PHE A 109 -7.97 -9.44 -23.64
C PHE A 109 -7.04 -9.36 -22.41
N VAL A 110 -6.14 -8.36 -22.39
CA VAL A 110 -5.15 -8.16 -21.31
C VAL A 110 -5.81 -7.78 -19.99
N SER A 111 -6.89 -6.99 -20.00
CA SER A 111 -7.65 -6.62 -18.78
C SER A 111 -8.33 -7.84 -18.16
N THR A 112 -8.94 -8.71 -18.98
CA THR A 112 -9.53 -9.98 -18.52
C THR A 112 -8.48 -10.92 -17.95
N TYR A 113 -7.32 -11.03 -18.61
CA TYR A 113 -6.21 -11.81 -18.03
C TYR A 113 -5.70 -11.21 -16.71
N ILE A 114 -5.61 -9.88 -16.58
CA ILE A 114 -5.28 -9.22 -15.30
C ILE A 114 -6.34 -9.50 -14.23
N ALA A 115 -7.64 -9.55 -14.57
CA ALA A 115 -8.71 -9.91 -13.65
C ALA A 115 -8.63 -11.37 -13.19
N PHE A 116 -8.13 -12.28 -14.04
CA PHE A 116 -7.79 -13.65 -13.64
C PHE A 116 -6.58 -13.69 -12.70
N VAL A 117 -5.47 -13.02 -13.04
CA VAL A 117 -4.28 -12.99 -12.17
C VAL A 117 -4.54 -12.26 -10.84
N SER A 118 -5.47 -11.29 -10.78
CA SER A 118 -5.80 -10.62 -9.51
C SER A 118 -6.67 -11.46 -8.56
N GLN A 119 -7.13 -12.64 -8.97
CA GLN A 119 -7.79 -13.61 -8.09
C GLN A 119 -6.82 -14.64 -7.50
N THR A 120 -5.58 -14.75 -8.00
CA THR A 120 -4.59 -15.71 -7.47
C THR A 120 -3.96 -15.23 -6.15
N LEU A 121 -3.67 -16.19 -5.26
CA LEU A 121 -2.93 -15.95 -4.00
C LEU A 121 -1.53 -15.35 -4.23
N ASP A 122 -0.88 -15.76 -5.31
CA ASP A 122 0.36 -15.14 -5.80
C ASP A 122 0.08 -14.45 -7.14
N PRO A 123 -0.16 -13.11 -7.14
CA PRO A 123 -0.40 -12.37 -8.37
C PRO A 123 0.90 -12.03 -9.11
N TRP A 124 2.06 -12.53 -8.67
CA TRP A 124 3.37 -12.37 -9.29
C TRP A 124 3.77 -13.57 -10.15
N HIS A 125 3.61 -14.79 -9.62
CA HIS A 125 3.94 -16.04 -10.30
C HIS A 125 2.69 -16.86 -10.65
N VAL A 126 2.31 -16.82 -11.93
CA VAL A 126 1.31 -17.73 -12.50
C VAL A 126 2.05 -18.83 -13.27
N PRO A 127 1.84 -20.13 -12.97
CA PRO A 127 2.46 -21.23 -13.71
C PRO A 127 2.15 -21.15 -15.21
N VAL A 128 3.17 -21.34 -16.06
CA VAL A 128 3.07 -21.13 -17.52
C VAL A 128 1.90 -21.88 -18.15
N GLN A 129 1.64 -23.12 -17.72
CA GLN A 129 0.52 -23.92 -18.22
C GLN A 129 -0.82 -23.24 -17.91
N LYS A 130 -1.11 -22.96 -16.62
CA LYS A 130 -2.31 -22.23 -16.19
C LYS A 130 -2.45 -20.86 -16.88
N ALA A 131 -1.35 -20.15 -17.12
CA ALA A 131 -1.34 -18.89 -17.85
C ALA A 131 -1.73 -19.05 -19.33
N VAL A 132 -1.22 -20.07 -20.02
CA VAL A 132 -1.58 -20.39 -21.41
C VAL A 132 -3.04 -20.85 -21.50
N ASP A 133 -3.48 -21.74 -20.60
CA ASP A 133 -4.85 -22.27 -20.61
C ASP A 133 -5.88 -21.17 -20.32
N ALA A 134 -5.59 -20.27 -19.37
CA ALA A 134 -6.40 -19.08 -19.11
C ALA A 134 -6.42 -18.12 -20.32
N MET A 135 -5.27 -17.84 -20.93
CA MET A 135 -5.20 -17.00 -22.13
C MET A 135 -5.96 -17.62 -23.31
N GLN A 136 -5.93 -18.94 -23.50
CA GLN A 136 -6.67 -19.63 -24.55
C GLN A 136 -8.17 -19.51 -24.32
N LYS A 137 -8.66 -19.79 -23.10
CA LYS A 137 -10.07 -19.59 -22.72
C LYS A 137 -10.55 -18.14 -22.95
N ILE A 138 -9.71 -17.15 -22.66
CA ILE A 138 -9.99 -15.74 -22.95
C ILE A 138 -10.00 -15.49 -24.47
N TRP A 139 -9.08 -16.10 -25.22
CA TRP A 139 -9.03 -15.93 -26.67
C TRP A 139 -10.30 -16.48 -27.34
N ASP A 140 -10.65 -17.72 -27.04
CA ASP A 140 -11.77 -18.45 -27.66
C ASP A 140 -13.13 -17.80 -27.32
N ALA A 141 -13.23 -17.13 -26.17
CA ALA A 141 -14.43 -16.42 -25.74
C ALA A 141 -14.54 -14.97 -26.29
N THR A 142 -13.44 -14.35 -26.73
CA THR A 142 -13.40 -12.90 -27.01
C THR A 142 -12.85 -12.52 -28.40
N SER A 143 -12.30 -13.48 -29.15
CA SER A 143 -11.73 -13.31 -30.49
C SER A 143 -12.55 -14.06 -31.55
N PRO A 144 -12.83 -13.47 -32.73
CA PRO A 144 -13.49 -14.18 -33.83
C PRO A 144 -12.53 -15.04 -34.68
N PHE A 145 -11.24 -15.13 -34.28
CA PHE A 145 -10.20 -15.82 -35.06
C PHE A 145 -9.68 -17.05 -34.31
N GLU A 146 -9.60 -18.20 -34.98
CA GLU A 146 -8.89 -19.36 -34.45
C GLU A 146 -7.39 -19.07 -34.29
N PHE A 147 -6.86 -19.18 -33.07
CA PHE A 147 -5.43 -19.04 -32.79
C PHE A 147 -5.04 -19.84 -31.56
N LYS A 148 -3.98 -20.66 -31.67
CA LYS A 148 -3.48 -21.46 -30.55
C LYS A 148 -2.36 -20.72 -29.81
N ILE A 149 -2.62 -20.36 -28.57
CA ILE A 149 -1.68 -19.71 -27.67
C ILE A 149 -0.69 -20.73 -27.11
N ALA A 150 0.58 -20.34 -27.05
CA ALA A 150 1.67 -21.08 -26.44
C ALA A 150 2.72 -20.10 -25.91
N ARG A 151 3.62 -20.56 -25.03
CA ARG A 151 4.67 -19.73 -24.39
C ARG A 151 5.51 -18.89 -25.38
N SER A 152 5.71 -19.38 -26.61
CA SER A 152 6.48 -18.72 -27.67
C SER A 152 5.72 -17.57 -28.36
N THR A 153 4.38 -17.56 -28.33
CA THR A 153 3.60 -16.63 -29.16
C THR A 153 3.75 -15.17 -28.72
N PRO A 154 3.68 -14.20 -29.65
CA PRO A 154 3.65 -12.77 -29.30
C PRO A 154 2.51 -12.42 -28.34
N VAL A 155 1.35 -13.08 -28.47
CA VAL A 155 0.18 -12.91 -27.60
C VAL A 155 0.53 -13.24 -26.14
N TYR A 156 1.12 -14.41 -25.87
CA TYR A 156 1.57 -14.77 -24.51
C TYR A 156 2.61 -13.78 -24.00
N ARG A 157 3.66 -13.52 -24.79
CA ARG A 157 4.79 -12.67 -24.38
C ARG A 157 4.36 -11.24 -24.05
N LYS A 158 3.52 -10.60 -24.89
CA LYS A 158 3.02 -9.24 -24.61
C LYS A 158 2.01 -9.19 -23.47
N THR A 159 1.21 -10.23 -23.25
CA THR A 159 0.25 -10.29 -22.12
C THR A 159 0.97 -10.39 -20.77
N VAL A 160 1.98 -11.27 -20.66
CA VAL A 160 2.84 -11.35 -19.47
C VAL A 160 3.60 -10.04 -19.26
N GLN A 161 4.12 -9.42 -20.33
CA GLN A 161 4.75 -8.11 -20.23
C GLN A 161 3.79 -7.04 -19.71
N HIS A 162 2.55 -6.95 -20.20
CA HIS A 162 1.58 -5.97 -19.69
C HIS A 162 1.25 -6.20 -18.21
N CYS A 163 1.17 -7.44 -17.74
CA CYS A 163 0.99 -7.72 -16.31
C CYS A 163 2.14 -7.16 -15.46
N ALA A 164 3.39 -7.33 -15.92
CA ALA A 164 4.57 -6.78 -15.25
C ALA A 164 4.67 -5.25 -15.39
N ASP A 165 4.74 -4.73 -16.61
CA ASP A 165 5.07 -3.34 -16.93
C ASP A 165 3.87 -2.36 -16.87
N SER A 166 2.64 -2.84 -17.07
CA SER A 166 1.45 -1.97 -17.12
C SER A 166 0.54 -2.08 -15.90
N TRP A 167 0.57 -3.19 -15.15
CA TRP A 167 -0.32 -3.43 -14.00
C TRP A 167 0.42 -3.45 -12.65
N ARG A 168 1.28 -4.45 -12.38
CA ARG A 168 2.01 -4.56 -11.10
C ARG A 168 2.91 -3.34 -10.87
N ARG A 169 3.65 -2.95 -11.92
CA ARG A 169 4.42 -1.70 -12.03
C ARG A 169 3.57 -0.44 -11.79
N THR A 170 2.30 -0.46 -12.19
CA THR A 170 1.39 0.67 -11.97
C THR A 170 1.05 0.81 -10.48
N ILE A 171 0.51 -0.24 -9.88
CA ILE A 171 0.16 -0.26 -8.45
C ILE A 171 1.35 0.12 -7.57
N GLY A 172 2.54 -0.41 -7.89
CA GLY A 172 3.81 -0.17 -7.20
C GLY A 172 4.31 1.27 -7.13
N SER A 173 3.72 2.20 -7.89
CA SER A 173 4.00 3.63 -7.76
C SER A 173 2.77 4.47 -7.47
N THR A 174 1.56 3.96 -7.72
CA THR A 174 0.35 4.58 -7.14
C THR A 174 0.46 4.65 -5.62
N GLY A 175 0.92 3.60 -4.93
CA GLY A 175 1.14 3.64 -3.47
C GLY A 175 2.11 4.74 -3.02
N ILE A 176 3.16 5.01 -3.80
CA ILE A 176 4.08 6.14 -3.57
C ILE A 176 3.37 7.48 -3.80
N SER A 177 2.68 7.65 -4.92
CA SER A 177 1.98 8.90 -5.25
C SER A 177 0.85 9.23 -4.26
N THR A 178 0.11 8.22 -3.79
CA THR A 178 -0.95 8.36 -2.79
C THR A 178 -0.37 8.73 -1.41
N LEU A 179 0.73 8.10 -0.98
CA LEU A 179 1.39 8.47 0.28
C LEU A 179 1.99 9.88 0.25
N LEU A 180 2.57 10.30 -0.88
CA LEU A 180 3.09 11.65 -1.04
C LEU A 180 1.96 12.70 -1.07
N ALA A 181 0.85 12.42 -1.74
CA ALA A 181 -0.31 13.31 -1.72
C ALA A 181 -0.93 13.46 -0.32
N PHE A 182 -0.89 12.41 0.50
CA PHE A 182 -1.23 12.47 1.92
C PHE A 182 -0.26 13.39 2.67
N PHE A 183 1.05 13.16 2.58
CA PHE A 183 2.04 14.01 3.28
C PHE A 183 2.04 15.47 2.84
N ASP A 184 1.81 15.75 1.55
CA ASP A 184 1.84 17.12 1.02
C ASP A 184 0.59 17.93 1.45
N SER A 185 -0.46 17.26 1.94
CA SER A 185 -1.68 17.90 2.48
C SER A 185 -1.63 18.21 3.98
N HIS A 186 -0.75 17.57 4.75
CA HIS A 186 -0.62 17.79 6.19
C HIS A 186 0.52 18.75 6.46
N GLU A 187 0.25 19.92 7.04
CA GLU A 187 1.27 20.98 7.21
C GLU A 187 2.53 20.49 7.94
N HIS A 188 2.37 19.69 9.01
CA HIS A 188 3.50 19.15 9.78
C HIS A 188 4.29 18.05 9.05
N LEU A 189 3.73 17.42 8.00
CA LEU A 189 4.41 16.42 7.15
C LEU A 189 4.88 17.01 5.81
N ARG A 190 4.39 18.19 5.41
CA ARG A 190 4.66 18.76 4.08
C ARG A 190 6.13 19.12 3.88
N ASP A 191 6.82 19.57 4.93
CA ASP A 191 8.13 20.25 4.84
C ASP A 191 9.27 19.62 5.69
N SER A 192 9.05 18.50 6.40
CA SER A 192 10.11 17.74 7.11
C SER A 192 10.15 16.28 6.69
N ASP A 193 11.34 15.78 6.32
CA ASP A 193 11.56 14.36 6.02
C ASP A 193 11.66 13.51 7.30
N GLU A 194 12.01 14.13 8.43
CA GLU A 194 12.07 13.54 9.76
C GLU A 194 10.66 13.21 10.27
N ALA A 195 9.72 14.16 10.15
CA ALA A 195 8.32 13.95 10.51
C ALA A 195 7.66 12.86 9.63
N ARG A 196 7.96 12.84 8.32
CA ARG A 196 7.55 11.74 7.42
C ARG A 196 8.12 10.39 7.86
N GLN A 197 9.37 10.34 8.32
CA GLN A 197 10.00 9.12 8.84
C GLN A 197 9.41 8.64 10.17
N GLU A 198 9.08 9.55 11.09
CA GLU A 198 8.45 9.21 12.37
C GLU A 198 7.04 8.65 12.14
N PHE A 199 6.21 9.37 11.37
CA PHE A 199 4.89 8.88 10.93
C PHE A 199 5.00 7.50 10.25
N ALA A 200 5.92 7.34 9.30
CA ALA A 200 6.01 6.09 8.55
C ALA A 200 6.50 4.90 9.39
N LYS A 201 7.28 5.13 10.45
CA LYS A 201 7.63 4.08 11.44
C LYS A 201 6.40 3.64 12.22
N ASP A 202 5.68 4.60 12.81
CA ASP A 202 4.47 4.36 13.63
C ASP A 202 3.35 3.67 12.84
N TYR A 203 3.22 3.95 11.54
CA TYR A 203 2.24 3.32 10.65
C TYR A 203 2.64 1.95 10.09
N ILE A 204 3.94 1.66 9.94
CA ILE A 204 4.42 0.30 9.65
C ILE A 204 4.27 -0.57 10.89
N GLU A 205 4.53 -0.03 12.08
CA GLU A 205 4.42 -0.76 13.33
C GLU A 205 3.01 -1.34 13.48
N GLN A 206 2.96 -2.67 13.65
CA GLN A 206 1.73 -3.46 13.77
C GLN A 206 0.76 -3.34 12.56
N PHE A 207 1.27 -2.88 11.39
CA PHE A 207 0.53 -2.74 10.13
C PHE A 207 -0.67 -1.78 10.15
N ARG A 208 -0.64 -0.74 11.00
CA ARG A 208 -1.73 0.25 11.13
C ARG A 208 -2.22 0.82 9.80
N PHE A 209 -1.32 1.03 8.83
CA PHE A 209 -1.65 1.51 7.49
C PHE A 209 -2.67 0.66 6.70
N VAL A 210 -3.04 -0.54 7.17
CA VAL A 210 -4.03 -1.43 6.54
C VAL A 210 -5.47 -1.12 6.98
N TYR A 211 -5.68 -0.56 8.18
CA TYR A 211 -7.00 -0.42 8.82
C TYR A 211 -7.69 0.91 8.52
N GLU A 212 -9.01 0.98 8.69
CA GLU A 212 -9.79 2.22 8.52
C GLU A 212 -9.70 3.13 9.73
N ASN A 213 -9.75 2.54 10.92
CA ASN A 213 -9.46 3.22 12.18
C ASN A 213 -8.36 2.40 12.87
N SER A 214 -7.16 2.97 12.96
CA SER A 214 -5.96 2.36 13.54
C SER A 214 -5.60 2.95 14.91
N ASP A 215 -6.44 3.84 15.42
CA ASP A 215 -6.14 4.65 16.59
C ASP A 215 -6.30 3.82 17.87
N HIS A 216 -5.39 4.01 18.83
CA HIS A 216 -5.40 3.24 20.07
C HIS A 216 -6.35 3.88 21.08
N GLU A 217 -7.49 3.24 21.36
CA GLU A 217 -8.16 3.48 22.63
C GLU A 217 -7.31 2.90 23.78
N GLU A 218 -6.64 3.76 24.55
CA GLU A 218 -5.98 3.35 25.80
C GLU A 218 -7.01 3.05 26.91
N VAL A 219 -7.68 1.89 26.79
CA VAL A 219 -8.63 1.39 27.80
C VAL A 219 -7.86 1.04 29.08
N THR A 220 -7.80 1.99 30.02
CA THR A 220 -6.98 1.90 31.24
C THR A 220 -7.68 1.08 32.34
N VAL A 221 -7.79 -0.24 32.12
CA VAL A 221 -8.40 -1.20 33.07
C VAL A 221 -7.57 -1.30 34.36
N CYS A 222 -7.97 -0.55 35.40
CA CYS A 222 -7.33 -0.61 36.72
C CYS A 222 -7.81 -1.84 37.53
N GLN A 223 -7.28 -3.03 37.23
CA GLN A 223 -7.60 -4.25 37.99
C GLN A 223 -6.90 -4.27 39.36
N VAL A 224 -7.60 -3.85 40.42
CA VAL A 224 -7.12 -3.96 41.80
C VAL A 224 -7.14 -5.42 42.25
N ARG A 225 -5.97 -6.06 42.34
CA ARG A 225 -5.80 -7.36 43.01
C ARG A 225 -5.35 -7.15 44.45
N MET A 226 -6.22 -7.44 45.42
CA MET A 226 -5.77 -7.60 46.81
C MET A 226 -4.99 -8.92 46.94
N ILE A 227 -3.67 -8.83 47.10
CA ILE A 227 -2.82 -9.99 47.38
C ILE A 227 -2.70 -10.11 48.90
N SER A 228 -3.40 -11.08 49.49
CA SER A 228 -3.40 -11.28 50.95
C SER A 228 -2.09 -11.94 51.41
N TYR A 229 -1.17 -11.15 51.95
CA TYR A 229 -0.01 -11.64 52.69
C TYR A 229 -0.20 -11.38 54.19
N PRO A 230 -0.17 -12.42 55.05
CA PRO A 230 -0.69 -12.36 56.43
C PRO A 230 0.19 -11.60 57.45
N ALA A 231 1.22 -10.88 57.00
CA ALA A 231 2.19 -10.21 57.88
C ALA A 231 2.36 -8.70 57.62
N LEU A 232 1.99 -8.19 56.42
CA LEU A 232 2.15 -6.78 56.05
C LEU A 232 0.99 -6.35 55.15
N TYR A 233 0.08 -5.52 55.67
CA TYR A 233 -1.00 -4.89 54.90
C TYR A 233 -0.47 -3.72 54.05
N SER A 234 0.21 -4.02 52.95
CA SER A 234 0.53 -3.04 51.90
C SER A 234 -0.27 -3.31 50.63
N CYS A 235 -1.10 -2.35 50.22
CA CYS A 235 -1.95 -2.49 49.03
C CYS A 235 -1.13 -2.20 47.76
N LEU A 236 -0.51 -3.24 47.19
CA LEU A 236 0.24 -3.13 45.93
C LEU A 236 -0.72 -3.01 44.73
N ILE A 237 -1.07 -1.79 44.36
CA ILE A 237 -1.89 -1.51 43.16
C ILE A 237 -1.05 -1.73 41.90
N ILE A 238 -1.00 -2.98 41.42
CA ILE A 238 -0.43 -3.34 40.13
C ILE A 238 -1.35 -2.86 39.01
N LYS A 239 -1.10 -1.66 38.46
CA LYS A 239 -1.79 -1.17 37.26
C LYS A 239 -1.30 -1.91 36.01
N MET A 240 -1.98 -2.99 35.61
CA MET A 240 -1.80 -3.59 34.29
C MET A 240 -2.59 -2.82 33.23
N THR A 241 -1.90 -2.01 32.42
CA THR A 241 -2.50 -1.31 31.28
C THR A 241 -2.71 -2.28 30.11
N MET A 242 -3.92 -2.78 29.95
CA MET A 242 -4.31 -3.64 28.82
C MET A 242 -4.83 -2.78 27.66
N THR A 243 -3.99 -2.45 26.69
CA THR A 243 -4.36 -1.71 25.48
C THR A 243 -5.23 -2.57 24.56
N SER A 244 -6.55 -2.43 24.69
CA SER A 244 -7.54 -3.15 23.86
C SER A 244 -7.61 -2.54 22.46
N GLN A 245 -6.78 -3.04 21.54
CA GLN A 245 -6.69 -2.58 20.15
C GLN A 245 -7.99 -2.85 19.35
N LYS A 246 -8.91 -1.89 19.35
CA LYS A 246 -10.12 -1.90 18.49
C LYS A 246 -9.81 -1.42 17.06
N TRP A 247 -8.89 -2.09 16.36
CA TRP A 247 -8.71 -1.79 14.94
C TRP A 247 -9.81 -2.45 14.10
N ASN A 248 -10.51 -1.64 13.31
CA ASN A 248 -11.56 -2.12 12.42
C ASN A 248 -11.31 -1.71 10.95
N GLY A 249 -12.06 -2.33 10.05
CA GLY A 249 -11.93 -2.10 8.61
C GLY A 249 -10.58 -2.51 8.03
N VAL A 250 -10.16 -3.77 8.23
CA VAL A 250 -8.95 -4.32 7.58
C VAL A 250 -9.03 -4.12 6.05
N PHE A 251 -7.95 -3.64 5.45
CA PHE A 251 -7.80 -3.23 4.04
C PHE A 251 -8.71 -2.06 3.57
N ARG A 252 -9.42 -1.38 4.49
CA ARG A 252 -10.22 -0.19 4.18
C ARG A 252 -9.48 1.14 4.42
N SER A 253 -8.24 1.11 4.90
CA SER A 253 -7.33 2.27 4.92
C SER A 253 -7.37 3.04 3.59
N PRO A 254 -7.57 4.37 3.60
CA PRO A 254 -7.64 5.12 2.36
C PRO A 254 -6.39 5.06 1.48
N LEU A 255 -5.18 4.90 2.05
CA LEU A 255 -3.96 4.68 1.26
C LEU A 255 -4.07 3.39 0.43
N VAL A 256 -4.56 2.32 1.04
CA VAL A 256 -4.77 1.01 0.39
C VAL A 256 -5.91 1.09 -0.62
N VAL A 257 -7.04 1.71 -0.26
CA VAL A 257 -8.24 1.86 -1.10
C VAL A 257 -7.96 2.69 -2.35
N MET A 258 -7.26 3.83 -2.25
CA MET A 258 -6.86 4.64 -3.41
C MET A 258 -5.83 3.91 -4.29
N THR A 259 -4.91 3.16 -3.69
CA THR A 259 -3.93 2.36 -4.44
C THR A 259 -4.63 1.19 -5.16
N PHE A 260 -5.63 0.57 -4.55
CA PHE A 260 -6.45 -0.49 -5.12
C PHE A 260 -7.35 -0.01 -6.27
N ALA A 261 -7.76 1.26 -6.26
CA ALA A 261 -8.48 1.87 -7.39
C ALA A 261 -7.68 1.83 -8.71
N ALA A 262 -6.34 1.84 -8.66
CA ALA A 262 -5.50 1.65 -9.84
C ALA A 262 -5.53 0.20 -10.38
N HIS A 263 -5.81 -0.80 -9.54
CA HIS A 263 -6.12 -2.15 -10.02
C HIS A 263 -7.50 -2.18 -10.70
N LEU A 264 -8.53 -1.63 -10.05
CA LEU A 264 -9.89 -1.59 -10.60
C LEU A 264 -9.92 -0.88 -11.97
N LYS A 265 -9.13 0.19 -12.14
CA LYS A 265 -8.96 0.86 -13.43
C LYS A 265 -8.24 0.02 -14.50
N ALA A 266 -7.40 -0.94 -14.10
CA ALA A 266 -6.73 -1.86 -15.03
C ALA A 266 -7.64 -2.99 -15.53
N ILE A 267 -8.75 -3.28 -14.83
CA ILE A 267 -9.74 -4.31 -15.20
C ILE A 267 -11.09 -3.74 -15.67
N GLU A 268 -11.18 -2.44 -15.91
CA GLU A 268 -12.43 -1.72 -16.26
C GLU A 268 -13.13 -2.23 -17.53
N GLY A 269 -12.41 -2.91 -18.43
CA GLY A 269 -12.94 -3.58 -19.62
C GLY A 269 -12.77 -5.10 -19.63
N ALA A 270 -12.53 -5.73 -18.48
CA ALA A 270 -12.48 -7.19 -18.36
C ALA A 270 -13.87 -7.82 -18.64
N GLN A 271 -13.89 -9.02 -19.19
CA GLN A 271 -15.11 -9.79 -19.47
C GLN A 271 -15.20 -11.02 -18.56
N GLU A 272 -16.40 -11.31 -18.07
CA GLU A 272 -16.67 -12.50 -17.28
C GLU A 272 -16.81 -13.72 -18.20
N ILE A 273 -15.99 -14.75 -17.98
CA ILE A 273 -15.93 -15.96 -18.81
C ILE A 273 -16.29 -17.17 -17.94
N PRO A 274 -17.45 -17.84 -18.17
CA PRO A 274 -17.96 -18.91 -17.30
C PRO A 274 -17.08 -20.15 -17.13
N ALA A 275 -15.98 -20.28 -17.87
CA ALA A 275 -15.02 -21.39 -17.76
C ALA A 275 -13.62 -20.96 -17.26
N LEU A 276 -13.41 -19.67 -16.96
CA LEU A 276 -12.11 -19.12 -16.54
C LEU A 276 -11.88 -19.20 -15.03
N HIS A 277 -12.96 -19.33 -14.26
CA HIS A 277 -12.99 -19.49 -12.81
C HIS A 277 -13.80 -20.74 -12.47
N ASP A 278 -13.37 -21.48 -11.45
CA ASP A 278 -14.13 -22.63 -10.95
C ASP A 278 -15.38 -22.09 -10.23
N SER A 279 -16.59 -22.53 -10.63
CA SER A 279 -17.87 -21.89 -10.26
C SER A 279 -18.16 -21.85 -8.76
N ASP A 280 -17.52 -22.73 -8.00
CA ASP A 280 -17.87 -23.07 -6.62
C ASP A 280 -16.95 -22.37 -5.60
N GLU A 281 -15.77 -21.87 -6.02
CA GLU A 281 -15.00 -20.91 -5.21
C GLU A 281 -15.63 -19.52 -5.36
N VAL A 282 -16.45 -19.13 -4.37
CA VAL A 282 -17.07 -17.79 -4.27
C VAL A 282 -16.07 -16.71 -4.64
N THR A 283 -16.29 -16.06 -5.79
CA THR A 283 -15.26 -15.29 -6.49
C THR A 283 -14.56 -14.29 -5.58
N HIS A 284 -13.31 -14.60 -5.25
CA HIS A 284 -12.36 -13.78 -4.48
C HIS A 284 -11.89 -12.57 -5.32
N ALA A 285 -12.86 -11.81 -5.84
CA ALA A 285 -12.69 -10.80 -6.87
C ALA A 285 -11.61 -9.79 -6.45
N ALA A 286 -10.48 -9.82 -7.17
CA ALA A 286 -9.34 -8.95 -6.98
C ALA A 286 -8.59 -9.04 -5.64
N ILE A 287 -8.62 -10.17 -4.89
CA ILE A 287 -7.78 -10.35 -3.68
C ILE A 287 -6.29 -10.07 -3.96
N GLY A 288 -5.70 -10.68 -4.97
CA GLY A 288 -4.31 -10.41 -5.38
C GLY A 288 -4.09 -8.95 -5.79
N GLY A 289 -5.10 -8.29 -6.36
CA GLY A 289 -5.06 -6.85 -6.66
C GLY A 289 -5.04 -5.97 -5.40
N LEU A 290 -5.82 -6.33 -4.37
CA LEU A 290 -5.87 -5.66 -3.08
C LEU A 290 -4.58 -5.87 -2.27
N CYS A 291 -4.01 -7.06 -2.35
CA CYS A 291 -2.77 -7.42 -1.66
C CYS A 291 -1.55 -6.75 -2.31
N LEU A 292 -1.55 -6.58 -3.64
CA LEU A 292 -0.59 -5.71 -4.34
C LEU A 292 -0.73 -4.25 -3.90
N ALA A 293 -1.95 -3.76 -3.64
CA ALA A 293 -2.15 -2.40 -3.16
C ALA A 293 -1.59 -2.21 -1.74
N ALA A 294 -1.91 -3.12 -0.81
CA ALA A 294 -1.35 -3.10 0.55
C ALA A 294 0.18 -3.18 0.56
N ALA A 295 0.77 -4.13 -0.16
CA ALA A 295 2.23 -4.25 -0.29
C ALA A 295 2.89 -3.02 -0.97
N SER A 296 2.18 -2.30 -1.83
CA SER A 296 2.68 -1.06 -2.44
C SER A 296 2.67 0.14 -1.49
N VAL A 297 1.66 0.24 -0.61
CA VAL A 297 1.63 1.24 0.47
C VAL A 297 2.71 0.96 1.50
N GLU A 298 2.85 -0.31 1.93
CA GLU A 298 3.93 -0.74 2.81
C GLU A 298 5.31 -0.38 2.24
N ARG A 299 5.54 -0.66 0.95
CA ARG A 299 6.75 -0.27 0.26
C ARG A 299 6.98 1.24 0.24
N ALA A 300 5.93 2.03 0.04
CA ALA A 300 6.04 3.49 0.06
C ALA A 300 6.49 3.98 1.45
N LEU A 301 5.90 3.44 2.52
CA LEU A 301 6.29 3.75 3.90
C LEU A 301 7.73 3.30 4.20
N ILE A 302 8.14 2.08 3.82
CA ILE A 302 9.50 1.58 4.06
C ILE A 302 10.56 2.42 3.34
N LEU A 303 10.28 2.89 2.10
CA LEU A 303 11.18 3.80 1.38
C LEU A 303 11.32 5.17 2.07
N VAL A 304 10.29 5.64 2.76
CA VAL A 304 10.34 6.87 3.57
C VAL A 304 11.17 6.64 4.83
N VAL A 305 10.87 5.58 5.60
CA VAL A 305 11.62 5.21 6.82
C VAL A 305 13.11 4.99 6.56
N SER A 306 13.48 4.44 5.40
CA SER A 306 14.87 4.22 5.02
C SER A 306 15.56 5.44 4.38
N GLY A 307 14.91 6.61 4.33
CA GLY A 307 15.42 7.81 3.65
C GLY A 307 15.62 7.67 2.13
N ALA A 308 15.05 6.63 1.50
CA ALA A 308 15.16 6.36 0.07
C ALA A 308 14.09 7.08 -0.78
N LEU A 309 13.12 7.72 -0.12
CA LEU A 309 12.11 8.59 -0.72
C LEU A 309 11.99 9.86 0.14
N THR A 310 12.62 10.95 -0.32
CA THR A 310 12.65 12.25 0.38
C THR A 310 11.78 13.31 -0.28
N ILE A 311 11.43 14.36 0.46
CA ILE A 311 10.76 15.57 -0.03
C ILE A 311 11.52 16.15 -1.23
N ALA A 312 12.85 16.23 -1.14
CA ALA A 312 13.69 16.74 -2.23
C ALA A 312 13.55 15.92 -3.52
N MET A 313 13.44 14.59 -3.42
CA MET A 313 13.22 13.70 -4.56
C MET A 313 11.81 13.85 -5.15
N ALA A 314 10.78 13.98 -4.31
CA ALA A 314 9.41 14.21 -4.75
C ALA A 314 9.26 15.57 -5.48
N ARG A 315 9.76 16.66 -4.87
CA ARG A 315 9.75 18.02 -5.45
C ARG A 315 10.55 18.12 -6.75
N SER A 316 11.65 17.37 -6.86
CA SER A 316 12.47 17.30 -8.09
C SER A 316 11.77 16.56 -9.24
N ALA A 317 10.86 15.64 -8.95
CA ALA A 317 10.20 14.83 -9.99
C ALA A 317 9.16 15.61 -10.81
N ARG A 318 8.51 16.63 -10.22
CA ARG A 318 7.54 17.54 -10.89
C ARG A 318 6.56 16.82 -11.84
N GLY A 319 5.77 15.89 -11.29
CA GLY A 319 4.77 15.11 -12.05
C GLY A 319 5.33 13.98 -12.94
N LYS A 320 6.65 13.77 -12.97
CA LYS A 320 7.28 12.58 -13.57
C LYS A 320 7.42 11.47 -12.54
N ALA A 321 7.72 10.25 -13.00
CA ALA A 321 8.05 9.13 -12.12
C ALA A 321 9.30 9.44 -11.27
N ILE A 322 9.20 9.27 -9.95
CA ILE A 322 10.32 9.45 -9.03
C ILE A 322 11.39 8.39 -9.31
N THR A 323 12.62 8.83 -9.58
CA THR A 323 13.75 7.93 -9.76
C THR A 323 14.32 7.57 -8.40
N LEU A 324 13.93 6.40 -7.88
CA LEU A 324 14.43 5.89 -6.60
C LEU A 324 15.94 5.57 -6.66
N PRO A 325 16.65 5.58 -5.51
CA PRO A 325 18.08 5.30 -5.47
C PRO A 325 18.41 3.92 -6.02
N ARG A 326 19.52 3.83 -6.77
CA ARG A 326 20.07 2.56 -7.26
C ARG A 326 21.17 2.08 -6.35
N THR A 327 21.02 0.90 -5.79
CA THR A 327 22.07 0.22 -5.02
C THR A 327 23.15 -0.31 -5.95
N LEU A 328 24.42 -0.03 -5.67
CA LEU A 328 25.55 -0.64 -6.37
C LEU A 328 25.79 -2.05 -5.83
N ASN A 329 25.63 -3.08 -6.67
CA ASN A 329 25.95 -4.44 -6.27
C ASN A 329 27.48 -4.64 -6.28
N ARG A 330 28.09 -4.72 -5.09
CA ARG A 330 29.54 -4.91 -4.91
C ARG A 330 30.11 -6.12 -5.64
N SER A 331 29.35 -7.21 -5.82
CA SER A 331 29.84 -8.43 -6.48
C SER A 331 29.86 -8.36 -8.02
N THR A 332 29.18 -7.38 -8.63
CA THR A 332 29.07 -7.28 -10.10
C THR A 332 29.40 -5.90 -10.67
N GLY A 333 29.64 -4.89 -9.84
CA GLY A 333 29.88 -3.51 -10.26
C GLY A 333 28.68 -2.81 -10.92
N LYS A 334 27.52 -3.48 -10.98
CA LYS A 334 26.32 -2.98 -11.66
C LYS A 334 25.40 -2.24 -10.68
N THR A 335 24.92 -1.07 -11.08
CA THR A 335 23.85 -0.37 -10.35
C THR A 335 22.52 -1.07 -10.62
N SER A 336 21.73 -1.27 -9.56
CA SER A 336 20.49 -2.04 -9.61
C SER A 336 19.38 -1.36 -8.81
N THR A 337 18.15 -1.44 -9.31
CA THR A 337 16.92 -1.07 -8.58
C THR A 337 16.34 -2.24 -7.77
N ARG A 338 17.00 -3.41 -7.76
CA ARG A 338 16.61 -4.65 -7.04
C ARG A 338 16.05 -4.41 -5.64
N VAL A 339 16.73 -3.59 -4.82
CA VAL A 339 16.34 -3.34 -3.42
C VAL A 339 15.13 -2.40 -3.30
N THR A 340 15.03 -1.39 -4.16
CA THR A 340 13.96 -0.37 -4.14
C THR A 340 12.77 -0.69 -5.05
N GLY A 341 12.85 -1.77 -5.83
CA GLY A 341 11.84 -2.20 -6.78
C GLY A 341 10.57 -2.75 -6.13
N PHE A 342 9.43 -2.55 -6.80
CA PHE A 342 8.20 -3.30 -6.54
C PHE A 342 8.12 -4.45 -7.53
N ASN A 343 8.20 -5.68 -7.04
CA ASN A 343 8.47 -6.86 -7.85
C ASN A 343 8.09 -8.15 -7.08
N GLY A 344 8.15 -9.31 -7.74
CA GLY A 344 7.62 -10.57 -7.20
C GLY A 344 8.49 -11.25 -6.16
N THR A 345 9.72 -10.78 -5.95
CA THR A 345 10.73 -11.48 -5.16
C THR A 345 11.15 -10.69 -3.91
N THR A 346 11.15 -9.35 -3.93
CA THR A 346 11.15 -8.55 -2.69
C THR A 346 9.75 -8.46 -2.07
N TRP A 347 8.67 -8.39 -2.88
CA TRP A 347 7.30 -8.13 -2.39
C TRP A 347 6.31 -9.30 -2.55
N GLY A 348 6.66 -10.39 -3.25
CA GLY A 348 5.79 -11.56 -3.37
C GLY A 348 5.42 -12.14 -2.01
N LYS A 349 6.43 -12.34 -1.16
CA LYS A 349 6.31 -12.72 0.26
C LYS A 349 5.23 -11.94 1.02
N ALA A 350 5.34 -10.60 1.05
CA ALA A 350 4.40 -9.73 1.74
C ALA A 350 3.01 -9.78 1.09
N THR A 351 2.95 -9.79 -0.24
CA THR A 351 1.70 -9.92 -1.02
C THR A 351 0.96 -11.21 -0.67
N ARG A 352 1.66 -12.35 -0.54
CA ARG A 352 1.08 -13.64 -0.13
C ARG A 352 0.59 -13.62 1.32
N GLY A 353 1.30 -12.95 2.23
CA GLY A 353 0.85 -12.70 3.61
C GLY A 353 -0.48 -11.96 3.65
N TYR A 354 -0.58 -10.84 2.92
CA TYR A 354 -1.83 -10.10 2.76
C TYR A 354 -2.93 -10.93 2.08
N ALA A 355 -2.60 -11.82 1.13
CA ALA A 355 -3.59 -12.68 0.48
C ALA A 355 -4.19 -13.73 1.43
N ILE A 356 -3.38 -14.26 2.37
CA ILE A 356 -3.86 -15.13 3.44
C ILE A 356 -4.79 -14.38 4.41
N ALA A 357 -4.48 -13.11 4.73
CA ALA A 357 -5.37 -12.28 5.55
C ALA A 357 -6.67 -11.91 4.80
N ALA A 358 -6.57 -11.47 3.54
CA ALA A 358 -7.71 -11.07 2.73
C ALA A 358 -8.69 -12.23 2.44
N ARG A 359 -8.22 -13.47 2.32
CA ARG A 359 -9.11 -14.66 2.20
C ARG A 359 -9.95 -14.94 3.45
N LYS A 360 -9.59 -14.41 4.62
CA LYS A 360 -10.39 -14.53 5.86
C LYS A 360 -11.53 -13.52 5.92
N LEU A 361 -11.58 -12.52 5.02
CA LEU A 361 -12.62 -11.50 5.01
C LEU A 361 -13.95 -12.08 4.49
N PRO A 362 -15.08 -11.85 5.18
CA PRO A 362 -16.41 -12.10 4.62
C PRO A 362 -16.63 -11.34 3.31
N LYS A 363 -17.35 -11.95 2.35
CA LYS A 363 -17.62 -11.37 1.02
C LYS A 363 -18.13 -9.93 1.09
N ALA A 364 -19.04 -9.63 2.02
CA ALA A 364 -19.57 -8.28 2.25
C ALA A 364 -18.49 -7.26 2.70
N LYS A 365 -17.47 -7.65 3.48
CA LYS A 365 -16.34 -6.76 3.82
C LYS A 365 -15.50 -6.45 2.58
N LEU A 366 -15.28 -7.41 1.68
CA LEU A 366 -14.56 -7.23 0.41
C LEU A 366 -15.36 -6.37 -0.60
N GLU A 367 -16.66 -6.62 -0.74
CA GLU A 367 -17.55 -5.79 -1.58
C GLU A 367 -17.61 -4.33 -1.10
N ALA A 368 -17.56 -4.08 0.21
CA ALA A 368 -17.44 -2.74 0.77
C ALA A 368 -16.10 -2.06 0.42
N ILE A 369 -14.98 -2.79 0.44
CA ILE A 369 -13.66 -2.29 -0.01
C ILE A 369 -13.71 -1.92 -1.50
N ILE A 370 -14.28 -2.78 -2.35
CA ILE A 370 -14.46 -2.52 -3.78
C ILE A 370 -15.36 -1.29 -4.01
N LYS A 371 -16.47 -1.17 -3.26
CA LYS A 371 -17.38 -0.02 -3.33
C LYS A 371 -16.68 1.30 -2.99
N LYS A 372 -15.85 1.33 -1.93
CA LYS A 372 -15.02 2.50 -1.58
C LYS A 372 -13.98 2.81 -2.67
N ALA A 373 -13.24 1.80 -3.13
CA ALA A 373 -12.18 2.00 -4.12
C ALA A 373 -12.71 2.48 -5.48
N ARG A 374 -13.93 2.09 -5.88
CA ARG A 374 -14.59 2.55 -7.12
C ARG A 374 -14.75 4.08 -7.19
N VAL A 375 -14.78 4.80 -6.07
CA VAL A 375 -14.83 6.28 -6.04
C VAL A 375 -13.58 6.90 -6.68
N TYR A 376 -12.40 6.33 -6.40
CA TYR A 376 -11.09 6.88 -6.81
C TYR A 376 -10.60 6.42 -8.19
N VAL A 377 -11.32 5.51 -8.86
CA VAL A 377 -10.95 4.89 -10.17
C VAL A 377 -10.73 5.90 -11.30
N LYS A 378 -11.24 7.13 -11.15
CA LYS A 378 -11.10 8.22 -12.13
C LYS A 378 -9.73 8.92 -12.10
N SER A 379 -8.82 8.61 -11.16
CA SER A 379 -7.77 9.57 -10.74
C SER A 379 -6.27 9.24 -10.96
N THR A 380 -5.83 8.03 -11.36
CA THR A 380 -4.41 7.56 -11.16
C THR A 380 -3.58 7.22 -12.43
N ARG A 381 -2.23 7.36 -12.36
CA ARG A 381 -1.18 7.08 -13.42
C ARG A 381 0.19 6.69 -12.77
N ALA A 382 1.14 5.98 -13.45
CA ALA A 382 2.23 5.23 -12.75
C ALA A 382 3.52 4.70 -13.51
N CYS A 383 4.54 4.10 -12.81
CA CYS A 383 5.87 3.54 -13.26
C CYS A 383 6.65 2.57 -12.24
N GLY A 384 7.80 1.88 -12.56
CA GLY A 384 8.51 0.79 -11.75
C GLY A 384 9.85 0.24 -12.37
N SER A 385 10.58 -0.86 -12.02
CA SER A 385 10.44 -2.10 -11.15
C SER A 385 11.80 -2.92 -10.93
N THR A 386 11.82 -4.29 -10.79
CA THR A 386 12.93 -5.35 -10.69
C THR A 386 13.51 -5.83 -9.31
N ASP A 387 14.15 -7.04 -9.23
CA ASP A 387 13.86 -8.23 -8.32
C ASP A 387 14.97 -8.93 -7.43
N SER A 388 14.69 -9.31 -6.14
CA SER A 388 15.12 -10.54 -5.35
C SER A 388 14.55 -10.62 -3.88
N GLU A 389 14.27 -11.69 -3.09
CA GLU A 389 14.37 -13.19 -3.08
C GLU A 389 15.21 -13.75 -1.87
N GLU A 390 14.78 -14.66 -0.96
CA GLU A 390 13.59 -14.76 -0.05
C GLU A 390 13.83 -15.71 1.19
N THR A 391 13.19 -15.48 2.37
CA THR A 391 12.99 -16.41 3.53
C THR A 391 11.81 -15.93 4.42
N LEU A 392 10.93 -16.82 4.93
CA LEU A 392 9.52 -16.60 5.43
C LEU A 392 9.20 -15.47 6.46
N ASP A 393 7.89 -15.20 6.71
CA ASP A 393 7.34 -13.93 7.27
C ASP A 393 6.26 -14.05 8.37
N GLU A 394 6.02 -12.94 9.07
CA GLU A 394 5.02 -12.75 10.15
C GLU A 394 3.66 -12.20 9.68
N ARG A 395 3.57 -11.57 8.48
CA ARG A 395 2.36 -10.90 7.93
C ARG A 395 1.10 -11.76 7.76
N ALA A 396 1.11 -13.05 8.09
CA ALA A 396 -0.04 -13.96 7.95
C ALA A 396 -1.12 -13.79 9.06
N CYS A 397 -0.80 -13.05 10.13
CA CYS A 397 -1.55 -13.02 11.38
C CYS A 397 -2.15 -11.63 11.72
N LEU A 398 -2.72 -10.92 10.74
CA LEU A 398 -3.48 -9.68 11.00
C LEU A 398 -4.77 -9.99 11.80
N PRO A 399 -5.04 -9.32 12.94
CA PRO A 399 -6.33 -9.38 13.62
C PRO A 399 -7.41 -8.56 12.90
N ASP A 400 -8.67 -8.92 13.08
CA ASP A 400 -9.86 -8.16 12.63
C ASP A 400 -10.74 -7.94 13.86
N GLY A 401 -10.71 -6.73 14.43
CA GLY A 401 -11.57 -6.36 15.56
C GLY A 401 -13.01 -6.27 15.08
N SER A 402 -13.75 -7.38 15.17
CA SER A 402 -15.08 -7.46 14.56
C SER A 402 -16.08 -6.56 15.27
N ASP A 403 -16.41 -5.44 14.64
CA ASP A 403 -17.66 -4.72 14.89
C ASP A 403 -18.80 -5.74 14.84
N SER A 404 -19.56 -5.82 15.94
CA SER A 404 -20.73 -6.68 16.07
C SER A 404 -21.95 -5.78 16.25
N ASP A 405 -22.51 -5.35 15.11
CA ASP A 405 -23.75 -4.57 15.03
C ASP A 405 -25.01 -5.38 15.41
N GLU A 406 -24.87 -6.32 16.36
CA GLU A 406 -25.98 -7.02 17.00
C GLU A 406 -26.62 -6.10 18.02
N GLU A 407 -27.75 -5.50 17.62
CA GLU A 407 -28.59 -4.64 18.45
C GLU A 407 -29.16 -5.45 19.63
N CYS A 408 -28.37 -5.57 20.70
CA CYS A 408 -28.72 -6.28 21.92
C CYS A 408 -29.93 -5.64 22.63
N LYS A 409 -31.14 -6.02 22.18
CA LYS A 409 -32.42 -5.77 22.84
C LYS A 409 -32.49 -6.52 24.17
N LEU A 410 -31.78 -6.00 25.17
CA LEU A 410 -31.89 -6.40 26.57
C LEU A 410 -33.30 -6.11 27.08
N SER A 411 -34.19 -7.08 26.90
CA SER A 411 -35.57 -7.08 27.41
C SER A 411 -35.57 -7.27 28.92
N PHE A 412 -35.27 -6.19 29.63
CA PHE A 412 -35.23 -6.12 31.10
C PHE A 412 -36.62 -6.40 31.69
N SER A 413 -36.90 -7.67 31.96
CA SER A 413 -38.16 -8.16 32.51
C SER A 413 -38.15 -7.97 34.03
N PHE A 414 -38.59 -6.78 34.47
CA PHE A 414 -38.82 -6.49 35.89
C PHE A 414 -39.98 -7.34 36.43
N LEU A 415 -39.66 -8.49 37.02
CA LEU A 415 -40.56 -9.18 37.94
C LEU A 415 -40.48 -8.50 39.31
N SER A 416 -41.37 -7.53 39.54
CA SER A 416 -41.66 -7.05 40.89
C SER A 416 -42.30 -8.18 41.70
N SER A 417 -41.82 -8.40 42.92
CA SER A 417 -42.52 -9.22 43.89
C SER A 417 -43.76 -8.50 44.43
N THR A 418 -44.75 -9.29 44.86
CA THR A 418 -45.85 -8.93 45.76
C THR A 418 -46.13 -10.14 46.65
#